data_AF-A0A2V5JFB6-F1
#
_entry.id   AF-A0A2V5JFB6-F1
#
_cell.length_a   1.000
_cell.length_b   1.000
_cell.length_c   1.000
_cell.angle_alpha   90.00
_cell.angle_beta   90.00
_cell.angle_gamma   90.00
#
_symmetry.space_group_name_H-M   'P 1'
#
loop_
_entity.id
_entity.type
_entity.pdbx_description
1 polymer ?
#
loop_
_entity_poly.entity_id
_entity_poly.type
_entity_poly.pdbx_seq_one_letter_code
_entity_poly.pdbx_strand_id
1 'polypeptide(L)'
;MAPAFFDLSARAKLRLTGADRVRFLNGQTTNDVRRARAEATQESCVLNAKGHLDAHLFLFATPNDIWIDADEELREQLRFRLERYVIADDA
;
A
#
# COMPACT_ATOMS: atom_id res chain seq x y z
N MET A 1 -13.53 18.79 23.69
CA MET A 1 -12.12 18.47 23.36
C MET A 1 -11.76 19.28 22.12
N ALA A 2 -10.73 20.12 22.18
CA ALA A 2 -10.28 20.88 21.01
C ALA A 2 -9.57 19.92 20.04
N PRO A 3 -9.69 20.12 18.71
CA PRO A 3 -8.93 19.32 17.75
C PRO A 3 -7.44 19.56 17.92
N ALA A 4 -6.65 18.48 17.85
CA ALA A 4 -5.19 18.54 17.83
C ALA A 4 -4.70 18.35 16.39
N PHE A 5 -3.69 19.12 16.01
CA PHE A 5 -2.99 18.95 14.74
C PHE A 5 -1.85 17.95 14.91
N PHE A 6 -1.73 17.00 13.99
CA PHE A 6 -0.63 16.04 13.94
C PHE A 6 0.04 16.12 12.57
N ASP A 7 1.36 16.33 12.56
CA ASP A 7 2.14 16.28 11.33
C ASP A 7 2.47 14.84 10.96
N LEU A 8 1.94 14.38 9.82
CA LEU A 8 2.16 13.03 9.26
C LEU A 8 2.99 13.06 7.97
N SER A 9 3.71 14.16 7.71
CA SER A 9 4.52 14.35 6.50
C SER A 9 5.60 13.26 6.34
N ALA A 10 6.22 12.83 7.45
CA ALA A 10 7.29 11.83 7.49
C ALA A 10 6.88 10.43 6.98
N ARG A 11 5.59 10.07 7.11
CA ARG A 11 5.07 8.75 6.68
C ARG A 11 5.41 8.44 5.23
N ALA A 12 5.72 7.18 4.95
CA ALA A 12 5.95 6.71 3.59
C ALA A 12 4.65 6.79 2.79
N LYS A 13 4.71 7.42 1.61
CA LYS A 13 3.58 7.56 0.69
C LYS A 13 4.00 7.08 -0.68
N LEU A 14 3.44 5.96 -1.13
CA LEU A 14 3.67 5.41 -2.46
C LEU A 14 2.39 5.50 -3.28
N ARG A 15 2.53 5.74 -4.58
CA ARG A 15 1.42 5.83 -5.52
C ARG A 15 1.60 4.79 -6.60
N LEU A 16 0.65 3.86 -6.67
CA LEU A 16 0.62 2.80 -7.66
C LEU A 16 -0.38 3.16 -8.78
N THR A 17 0.11 3.15 -10.01
CA THR A 17 -0.66 3.44 -11.23
C THR A 17 -0.64 2.26 -12.19
N GLY A 18 -1.40 2.33 -13.29
CA GLY A 18 -1.45 1.30 -14.32
C GLY A 18 -2.77 0.53 -14.32
N ALA A 19 -3.05 -0.17 -15.41
CA ALA A 19 -4.31 -0.90 -15.59
C ALA A 19 -4.45 -2.06 -14.59
N ASP A 20 -3.36 -2.77 -14.32
CA ASP A 20 -3.34 -3.96 -13.45
C ASP A 20 -3.11 -3.67 -11.96
N ARG A 21 -3.03 -2.40 -11.55
CA ARG A 21 -2.68 -1.99 -10.18
C ARG A 21 -3.49 -2.70 -9.09
N VAL A 22 -4.79 -2.93 -9.32
CA VAL A 22 -5.66 -3.61 -8.37
C VAL A 22 -5.30 -5.10 -8.29
N ARG A 23 -5.14 -5.78 -9.44
CA ARG A 23 -4.78 -7.20 -9.51
C ARG A 23 -3.42 -7.43 -8.84
N PHE A 24 -2.44 -6.64 -9.21
CA PHE A 24 -1.08 -6.69 -8.66
C PHE A 24 -1.11 -6.53 -7.14
N LEU A 25 -1.66 -5.42 -6.62
CA LEU A 25 -1.61 -5.13 -5.19
C LEU A 25 -2.44 -6.11 -4.35
N ASN A 26 -3.52 -6.66 -4.92
CA ASN A 26 -4.32 -7.70 -4.28
C ASN A 26 -3.53 -9.01 -4.10
N GLY A 27 -2.52 -9.27 -4.93
CA GLY A 27 -1.58 -10.38 -4.75
C GLY A 27 -0.44 -10.08 -3.77
N GLN A 28 -0.21 -8.82 -3.42
CA GLN A 28 0.89 -8.39 -2.54
C GLN A 28 0.46 -8.17 -1.08
N THR A 29 -0.84 -8.02 -0.83
CA THR A 29 -1.39 -7.58 0.46
C THR A 29 -2.45 -8.55 0.99
N THR A 30 -2.73 -8.50 2.29
CA THR A 30 -3.62 -9.45 2.97
C THR A 30 -5.12 -9.21 2.75
N ASN A 31 -5.52 -7.98 2.42
CA ASN A 31 -6.93 -7.58 2.32
C ASN A 31 -7.36 -7.46 0.86
N ASP A 32 -8.65 -7.64 0.61
CA ASP A 32 -9.21 -7.51 -0.75
C ASP A 32 -9.12 -6.06 -1.23
N VAL A 33 -8.15 -5.76 -2.09
CA VAL A 33 -7.88 -4.42 -2.61
C VAL A 33 -9.03 -3.91 -3.48
N ARG A 34 -9.84 -4.79 -4.07
CA ARG A 34 -11.02 -4.41 -4.86
C ARG A 34 -12.09 -3.71 -4.01
N ARG A 35 -11.99 -3.81 -2.68
CA ARG A 35 -12.89 -3.16 -1.72
C ARG A 35 -12.35 -1.83 -1.19
N ALA A 36 -11.10 -1.46 -1.49
CA ALA A 36 -10.55 -0.16 -1.13
C ALA A 36 -11.27 0.95 -1.90
N ARG A 37 -11.44 2.12 -1.26
CA ARG A 37 -12.22 3.23 -1.82
C ARG A 37 -11.55 4.59 -1.57
N ALA A 38 -12.12 5.64 -2.15
CA ALA A 38 -11.62 7.00 -2.04
C ALA A 38 -12.21 7.73 -0.81
N GLU A 39 -13.17 7.14 -0.12
CA GLU A 39 -13.84 7.78 1.02
C GLU A 39 -13.27 7.30 2.37
N ALA A 40 -12.53 6.20 2.37
CA ALA A 40 -11.97 5.61 3.58
C ALA A 40 -10.69 4.85 3.29
N THR A 41 -9.74 4.91 4.22
CA THR A 41 -8.55 4.05 4.19
C THR A 41 -8.91 2.63 4.58
N GLN A 42 -8.30 1.66 3.89
CA GLN A 42 -8.36 0.25 4.22
C GLN A 42 -7.01 -0.18 4.82
N GLU A 43 -7.05 -0.73 6.02
CA GLU A 43 -5.88 -1.34 6.64
C GLU A 43 -5.50 -2.65 5.93
N SER A 44 -4.20 -2.89 5.74
CA SER A 44 -3.69 -4.15 5.23
C SER A 44 -2.25 -4.41 5.63
N CYS A 45 -1.76 -5.62 5.34
CA CYS A 45 -0.39 -6.02 5.61
C CYS A 45 0.26 -6.58 4.35
N VAL A 46 1.58 -6.44 4.28
CA VAL A 46 2.44 -7.17 3.35
C VAL A 46 3.18 -8.24 4.14
N LEU A 47 3.14 -9.48 3.65
CA LEU A 47 3.75 -10.63 4.30
C LEU A 47 4.86 -11.22 3.43
N ASN A 48 5.91 -11.78 4.03
CA ASN A 48 6.85 -12.60 3.24
C ASN A 48 6.26 -13.96 2.86
N ALA A 49 7.00 -14.75 2.07
CA ALA A 49 6.57 -16.06 1.58
C ALA A 49 6.28 -17.10 2.68
N LYS A 50 6.72 -16.86 3.93
CA LYS A 50 6.40 -17.70 5.10
C LYS A 50 5.21 -17.18 5.90
N GLY A 51 4.58 -16.08 5.47
CA GLY A 51 3.45 -15.46 6.15
C GLY A 51 3.82 -14.56 7.33
N HIS A 52 5.10 -14.23 7.54
CA HIS A 52 5.44 -13.24 8.57
C HIS A 52 5.22 -11.82 8.06
N LEU A 53 4.89 -10.92 8.98
CA LEU A 53 4.67 -9.50 8.70
C LEU A 53 5.97 -8.83 8.25
N ASP A 54 5.93 -8.22 7.07
CA ASP A 54 6.99 -7.35 6.58
C ASP A 54 6.59 -5.87 6.70
N ALA A 55 5.30 -5.54 6.47
CA ALA A 55 4.81 -4.17 6.61
C ALA A 55 3.33 -4.12 6.97
N HIS A 56 2.97 -3.15 7.82
CA HIS A 56 1.60 -2.70 8.05
C HIS A 56 1.34 -1.41 7.29
N LEU A 57 0.18 -1.28 6.66
CA LEU A 57 -0.09 -0.17 5.75
C LEU A 57 -1.58 0.17 5.64
N PHE A 58 -1.85 1.35 5.11
CA PHE A 58 -3.17 1.85 4.77
C PHE A 58 -3.26 2.09 3.27
N LEU A 59 -4.35 1.61 2.68
CA LEU A 59 -4.67 1.73 1.27
C LEU A 59 -5.80 2.72 1.06
N PHE A 60 -5.65 3.56 0.05
CA PHE A 60 -6.69 4.48 -0.42
C PHE A 60 -6.75 4.39 -1.93
N ALA A 61 -7.91 4.11 -2.51
CA ALA A 61 -8.04 3.86 -3.94
C ALA A 61 -8.86 4.95 -4.62
N THR A 62 -8.33 5.49 -5.71
CA THR A 62 -9.06 6.39 -6.62
C THR A 62 -9.36 5.67 -7.95
N PRO A 63 -10.15 6.29 -8.86
CA PRO A 63 -10.37 5.73 -10.18
C PRO A 63 -9.10 5.48 -11.00
N ASN A 64 -7.98 6.13 -10.69
CA ASN A 64 -6.76 6.09 -11.51
C ASN A 64 -5.53 5.53 -10.77
N ASP A 65 -5.53 5.54 -9.45
CA ASP A 65 -4.38 5.11 -8.65
C ASP A 65 -4.79 4.47 -7.32
N ILE A 66 -3.83 3.79 -6.70
CA ILE A 66 -3.92 3.36 -5.30
C ILE A 66 -2.75 4.01 -4.55
N TRP A 67 -3.08 4.67 -3.46
CA TRP A 67 -2.13 5.22 -2.52
C TRP A 67 -1.89 4.24 -1.39
N ILE A 68 -0.61 4.10 -1.02
CA ILE A 68 -0.14 3.27 0.08
C ILE A 68 0.52 4.22 1.08
N ASP A 69 0.03 4.21 2.30
CA ASP A 69 0.58 4.94 3.44
C ASP A 69 1.12 3.94 4.48
N ALA A 70 2.32 4.19 4.98
CA ALA A 70 2.99 3.34 5.96
C ALA A 70 3.96 4.15 6.84
N ASP A 71 4.54 3.52 7.86
CA ASP A 71 5.58 4.15 8.66
C ASP A 71 6.80 4.52 7.82
N GLU A 72 7.50 5.59 8.23
CA GLU A 72 8.62 6.18 7.48
C GLU A 72 9.73 5.16 7.18
N GLU A 73 10.06 4.32 8.16
CA GLU A 73 11.12 3.30 8.07
C GLU A 73 10.87 2.26 6.98
N LEU A 74 9.60 2.06 6.59
CA LEU A 74 9.19 1.09 5.58
C LEU A 74 9.34 1.62 4.14
N ARG A 75 9.66 2.91 3.95
CA ARG A 75 9.65 3.58 2.64
C ARG A 75 10.46 2.85 1.57
N GLU A 76 11.73 2.59 1.85
CA GLU A 76 12.63 1.96 0.89
C GLU A 76 12.35 0.46 0.73
N GLN A 77 12.02 -0.22 1.82
CA GLN A 77 11.68 -1.65 1.80
C GLN A 77 10.42 -1.92 0.97
N LEU A 78 9.35 -1.15 1.18
CA LEU A 78 8.10 -1.28 0.43
C LEU A 78 8.32 -0.95 -1.05
N ARG A 79 9.05 0.12 -1.37
CA ARG A 79 9.40 0.48 -2.75
C ARG A 79 10.11 -0.67 -3.46
N PHE A 80 11.24 -1.12 -2.90
CA PHE A 80 12.07 -2.16 -3.51
C PHE A 80 11.28 -3.47 -3.67
N ARG A 81 10.51 -3.86 -2.65
CA ARG A 81 9.70 -5.06 -2.70
C ARG A 81 8.65 -4.99 -3.79
N LEU A 82 7.86 -3.91 -3.86
CA LEU A 82 6.81 -3.78 -4.85
C LEU A 82 7.40 -3.75 -6.26
N GLU A 83 8.46 -2.97 -6.51
CA GLU A 83 9.16 -2.92 -7.80
C GLU A 83 9.65 -4.30 -8.26
N ARG A 84 10.21 -5.09 -7.33
CA ARG A 84 10.67 -6.46 -7.62
C ARG A 84 9.55 -7.37 -8.13
N TYR A 85 8.34 -7.24 -7.59
CA TYR A 85 7.21 -8.10 -7.96
C TYR A 85 6.37 -7.54 -9.11
N VAL A 86 6.40 -6.23 -9.37
CA VAL A 86 5.74 -5.63 -10.56
C VAL A 86 6.32 -6.24 -11.83
N ILE A 87 7.64 -6.34 -11.93
CA ILE A 87 8.33 -6.89 -13.12
C ILE A 87 8.00 -8.38 -13.33
N ALA A 88 7.72 -9.12 -12.25
CA ALA A 88 7.39 -10.54 -12.33
C ALA A 88 5.97 -10.80 -12.87
N ASP A 89 5.10 -9.80 -12.92
CA ASP A 89 3.70 -9.92 -13.35
C ASP A 89 3.50 -9.55 -14.85
N ASP A 90 4.53 -8.99 -15.50
CA ASP A 90 4.57 -8.58 -16.93
C ASP A 90 5.23 -9.65 -17.86
N ALA A 91 5.26 -10.93 -17.46
CA ALA A 91 5.88 -12.03 -18.22
C ALA A 91 4.87 -13.04 -18.78
#